data_AF-A1DYK0-F1
#
_entry.id   AF-A1DYK0-F1
#
_cell.length_a   1.000
_cell.length_b   1.000
_cell.length_c   1.000
_cell.angle_alpha   90.00
_cell.angle_beta   90.00
_cell.angle_gamma   90.00
#
_symmetry.space_group_name_H-M   'P 1'
#
loop_
_entity.id
_entity.type
_entity.pdbx_description
1 polymer ?
#
loop_
_entity_poly.entity_id
_entity_poly.type
_entity_poly.pdbx_seq_one_letter_code
_entity_poly.pdbx_strand_id
1 'polypeptide(L)'
;PGTYRVDVMVNGKRVDTRDVVFKLEKDGQGTPFLASCLTVSQLSCYGVKTEDYPQLWKAAKTPDECADLTAIPQAKAVLDINNQQLQLSIPQLALRPEFKGIAPEDLWDDGIPAFLMNYSARTTQTDYKMDMVGRDNSSWVQLQPGINIGAWRV
;
A
#
# COMPACT_ATOMS: atom_id res chain seq x y z
N PRO A 1 4.00 -0.67 31.48
CA PRO A 1 4.82 -0.80 30.26
C PRO A 1 4.82 -2.26 29.83
N GLY A 2 4.78 -2.54 28.53
CA GLY A 2 4.63 -3.90 28.00
C GLY A 2 4.25 -3.91 26.52
N THR A 3 4.11 -5.11 25.96
CA THR A 3 3.69 -5.30 24.57
C THR A 3 2.22 -5.68 24.54
N TYR A 4 1.43 -5.00 23.73
CA TYR A 4 0.01 -5.27 23.56
C TYR A 4 -0.32 -5.46 22.08
N ARG A 5 -1.08 -6.50 21.77
CA ARG A 5 -1.72 -6.68 20.48
C ARG A 5 -2.86 -5.67 20.37
N VAL A 6 -2.78 -4.75 19.42
CA VAL A 6 -3.77 -3.68 19.26
C VAL A 6 -4.14 -3.46 17.81
N ASP A 7 -5.36 -2.98 17.59
CA ASP A 7 -5.77 -2.34 16.35
C ASP A 7 -5.22 -0.91 16.33
N VAL A 8 -4.42 -0.59 15.32
CA VAL A 8 -3.88 0.75 15.13
C VAL A 8 -4.90 1.57 14.33
N MET A 9 -5.40 2.63 14.95
CA MET A 9 -6.43 3.51 14.41
C MET A 9 -5.82 4.88 14.10
N VAL A 10 -5.88 5.36 12.86
CA VAL A 10 -5.50 6.73 12.48
C VAL A 10 -6.76 7.52 12.17
N ASN A 11 -7.02 8.59 12.93
CA ASN A 11 -8.20 9.45 12.79
C ASN A 11 -9.52 8.65 12.67
N GLY A 12 -9.65 7.56 13.45
CA GLY A 12 -10.84 6.70 13.48
C GLY A 12 -10.88 5.58 12.44
N LYS A 13 -9.86 5.45 11.57
CA LYS A 13 -9.76 4.34 10.60
C LYS A 13 -8.69 3.34 11.01
N ARG A 14 -9.02 2.04 10.95
CA ARG A 14 -8.04 0.99 11.21
C ARG A 14 -7.04 0.89 10.06
N VAL A 15 -5.76 1.00 10.37
CA VAL A 15 -4.65 0.93 9.40
C VAL A 15 -3.78 -0.31 9.58
N ASP A 16 -3.76 -0.91 10.77
CA ASP A 16 -2.97 -2.12 11.07
C ASP A 16 -3.55 -2.86 12.29
N THR A 17 -3.16 -4.11 12.48
CA THR A 17 -3.40 -4.90 13.70
C THR A 17 -2.11 -5.61 14.08
N ARG A 18 -1.42 -5.14 15.13
CA ARG A 18 -0.08 -5.64 15.48
C ARG A 18 0.25 -5.56 16.96
N ASP A 19 1.34 -6.20 17.34
CA ASP A 19 1.94 -6.06 18.66
C ASP A 19 2.75 -4.76 18.72
N VAL A 20 2.40 -3.89 19.66
CA VAL A 20 3.04 -2.58 19.89
C VAL A 20 3.61 -2.55 21.29
N VAL A 21 4.84 -2.07 21.43
CA VAL A 21 5.50 -1.87 22.72
C VAL A 21 5.10 -0.52 23.30
N PHE A 22 4.70 -0.50 24.56
CA PHE A 22 4.35 0.71 25.29
C PHE A 22 5.31 0.96 26.46
N LYS A 23 5.91 2.14 26.47
CA LYS A 23 6.84 2.59 27.52
C LYS A 23 6.12 3.56 28.44
N LEU A 24 6.51 3.58 29.71
CA LEU A 24 5.97 4.55 30.66
C LEU A 24 6.77 5.85 30.51
N GLU A 25 6.08 6.93 30.15
CA GLU A 25 6.66 8.26 30.03
C GLU A 25 5.87 9.24 30.90
N LYS A 26 6.37 10.47 31.04
CA LYS A 26 5.69 11.55 31.77
C LYS A 26 5.41 12.68 30.82
N ASP A 27 4.20 13.24 30.90
CA ASP A 27 3.87 14.44 30.15
C ASP A 27 4.57 15.68 30.75
N GLY A 28 4.37 16.84 30.12
CA GLY A 28 4.93 18.11 30.61
C GLY A 28 4.44 18.54 32.01
N GLN A 29 3.41 17.89 32.55
CA GLN A 29 2.88 18.12 33.90
C GLN A 29 3.37 17.06 34.91
N GLY A 30 4.16 16.08 34.45
CA GLY A 30 4.67 14.99 35.27
C GLY A 30 3.71 13.81 35.43
N THR A 31 2.56 13.82 34.75
CA THR A 31 1.58 12.74 34.80
C THR A 31 2.09 11.56 33.98
N PRO A 32 2.15 10.35 34.54
CA PRO A 32 2.59 9.17 33.81
C PRO A 32 1.57 8.77 32.74
N PHE A 33 2.04 8.48 31.54
CA PHE A 33 1.24 7.93 30.44
C PHE A 33 2.00 6.80 29.72
N LEU A 34 1.27 6.02 28.92
CA LEU A 34 1.85 4.96 28.09
C LEU A 34 2.14 5.50 26.69
N ALA A 35 3.41 5.67 26.36
CA ALA A 35 3.87 6.07 25.04
C ALA A 35 4.01 4.84 24.14
N SER A 36 3.36 4.84 22.97
CA SER A 36 3.51 3.80 21.96
C SER A 36 4.84 3.93 21.23
N CYS A 37 5.57 2.83 21.10
CA CYS A 37 6.76 2.75 20.26
C CYS A 37 6.35 2.34 18.84
N LEU A 38 6.25 3.32 17.94
CA LEU A 38 6.06 3.11 16.51
C LEU A 38 7.29 3.59 15.76
N THR A 39 7.78 2.85 14.78
CA THR A 39 8.93 3.29 13.96
C THR A 39 8.49 4.32 12.93
N VAL A 40 9.45 5.06 12.36
CA VAL A 40 9.15 6.02 11.29
C VAL A 40 8.58 5.31 10.07
N SER A 41 9.10 4.13 9.72
CA SER A 41 8.57 3.31 8.63
C SER A 41 7.10 2.96 8.85
N GLN A 42 6.72 2.53 10.07
CA GLN A 42 5.33 2.24 10.41
C GLN A 42 4.42 3.46 10.26
N LEU A 43 4.83 4.62 10.80
CA LEU A 43 4.08 5.86 10.62
C LEU A 43 3.91 6.22 9.14
N SER A 44 4.95 6.01 8.33
CA SER A 44 4.90 6.21 6.88
C SER A 44 3.88 5.28 6.20
N CYS A 45 3.89 3.99 6.54
CA CYS A 45 2.90 3.00 6.06
C CYS A 45 1.47 3.38 6.47
N TYR A 46 1.28 4.00 7.64
CA TYR A 46 -0.02 4.50 8.09
C TYR A 46 -0.45 5.81 7.43
N GLY A 47 0.33 6.31 6.47
CA GLY A 47 0.01 7.50 5.69
C GLY A 47 0.54 8.81 6.28
N VAL A 48 1.40 8.79 7.30
CA VAL A 48 2.04 10.00 7.82
C VAL A 48 3.15 10.46 6.87
N LYS A 49 3.21 11.75 6.55
CA LYS A 49 4.26 12.39 5.74
C LYS A 49 5.54 12.55 6.53
N THR A 50 6.21 11.45 6.83
CA THR A 50 7.42 11.39 7.65
C THR A 50 8.58 12.27 7.13
N GLU A 51 8.62 12.52 5.83
CA GLU A 51 9.55 13.38 5.10
C GLU A 51 9.46 14.85 5.50
N ASP A 52 8.28 15.33 5.89
CA ASP A 52 8.05 16.73 6.29
C ASP A 52 8.44 16.99 7.76
N TYR A 53 8.69 15.92 8.53
CA TYR A 53 8.96 15.98 9.97
C TYR A 53 10.27 15.25 10.33
N PRO A 54 11.44 15.77 9.94
CA PRO A 54 12.74 15.13 10.19
C PRO A 54 13.04 14.92 11.68
N GLN A 55 12.37 15.69 12.56
CA GLN A 55 12.47 15.57 14.00
C GLN A 55 11.92 14.22 14.53
N LEU A 56 11.08 13.51 13.76
CA LEU A 56 10.64 12.15 14.08
C LEU A 56 11.83 11.19 14.28
N TRP A 57 12.92 11.42 13.55
CA TRP A 57 14.15 10.63 13.60
C TRP A 57 15.07 11.02 14.76
N LYS A 58 14.86 12.12 15.47
CA LYS A 58 15.77 12.52 16.55
C LYS A 58 15.78 11.53 17.71
N ALA A 59 14.64 10.91 18.00
CA ALA A 59 14.55 9.80 18.94
C ALA A 59 14.87 8.44 18.30
N ALA A 60 14.81 8.33 16.97
CA ALA A 60 15.10 7.13 16.20
C ALA A 60 16.44 7.22 15.46
N LYS A 61 17.52 6.88 16.18
CA LYS A 61 18.89 6.74 15.65
C LYS A 61 19.04 5.53 14.73
N THR A 62 18.16 4.54 14.84
CA THR A 62 18.11 3.36 13.96
C THR A 62 16.70 3.13 13.41
N PRO A 63 16.52 2.43 12.27
CA PRO A 63 15.21 2.13 11.68
C PRO A 63 14.23 1.43 12.63
N ASP A 64 14.76 0.68 13.61
CA ASP A 64 13.98 -0.07 14.60
C ASP A 64 13.70 0.72 15.90
N GLU A 65 14.17 1.97 16.01
CA GLU A 65 13.88 2.81 17.17
C GLU A 65 12.54 3.56 17.04
N CYS A 66 11.96 3.90 18.18
CA CYS A 66 10.67 4.57 18.27
C CYS A 66 10.76 6.00 17.72
N ALA A 67 9.86 6.36 16.81
CA ALA A 67 9.71 7.72 16.34
C ALA A 67 9.18 8.65 17.44
N ASP A 68 9.68 9.88 17.47
CA ASP A 68 9.17 10.91 18.39
C ASP A 68 7.93 11.58 17.80
N LEU A 69 6.74 11.07 18.14
CA LEU A 69 5.48 11.62 17.64
C LEU A 69 5.26 13.09 18.02
N THR A 70 5.92 13.60 19.05
CA THR A 70 5.81 15.02 19.47
C THR A 70 6.39 15.98 18.42
N ALA A 71 7.20 15.47 17.49
CA ALA A 71 7.68 16.18 16.32
C ALA A 71 6.56 16.70 15.40
N ILE A 72 5.38 16.08 15.42
CA ILE A 72 4.22 16.49 14.63
C ILE A 72 3.30 17.32 15.53
N PRO A 73 3.14 18.64 15.28
CA PRO A 73 2.29 19.49 16.09
C PRO A 73 0.86 18.94 16.16
N GLN A 74 0.27 18.93 17.35
CA GLN A 74 -1.09 18.43 17.59
C GLN A 74 -1.31 16.93 17.32
N ALA A 75 -0.27 16.15 17.02
CA ALA A 75 -0.37 14.71 16.99
C ALA A 75 -0.52 14.13 18.40
N LYS A 76 -1.35 13.11 18.56
CA LYS A 76 -1.55 12.39 19.83
C LYS A 76 -1.67 10.90 19.60
N ALA A 77 -1.13 10.12 20.54
CA ALA A 77 -1.31 8.68 20.60
C ALA A 77 -1.92 8.30 21.95
N VAL A 78 -3.03 7.57 21.93
CA VAL A 78 -3.73 7.12 23.14
C VAL A 78 -4.02 5.64 23.02
N LEU A 79 -3.61 4.86 24.03
CA LEU A 79 -3.99 3.45 24.14
C LEU A 79 -5.33 3.34 24.85
N ASP A 80 -6.34 2.82 24.15
CA ASP A 80 -7.57 2.32 24.74
C ASP A 80 -7.42 0.82 25.01
N ILE A 81 -7.06 0.49 26.25
CA ILE A 81 -6.82 -0.90 26.68
C ILE A 81 -8.12 -1.72 26.60
N ASN A 82 -9.28 -1.13 26.88
CA ASN A 82 -10.54 -1.86 26.95
C ASN A 82 -10.96 -2.38 25.56
N ASN A 83 -10.69 -1.58 24.53
CA ASN A 83 -10.98 -1.93 23.14
C ASN A 83 -9.78 -2.50 22.39
N GLN A 84 -8.62 -2.64 23.04
CA GLN A 84 -7.35 -3.05 22.43
C GLN A 84 -7.00 -2.19 21.20
N GLN A 85 -7.13 -0.87 21.33
CA GLN A 85 -6.93 0.07 20.23
C GLN A 85 -5.86 1.11 20.56
N LEU A 86 -4.96 1.35 19.61
CA LEU A 86 -4.07 2.51 19.60
C LEU A 86 -4.68 3.60 18.74
N GLN A 87 -5.19 4.66 19.36
CA GLN A 87 -5.78 5.80 18.68
C GLN A 87 -4.73 6.88 18.40
N LEU A 88 -4.39 7.03 17.12
CA LEU A 88 -3.53 8.07 16.58
C LEU A 88 -4.40 9.21 16.03
N SER A 89 -4.32 10.37 16.67
CA SER A 89 -4.88 11.62 16.14
C SER A 89 -3.77 12.37 15.43
N ILE A 90 -3.83 12.46 14.11
CA ILE A 90 -2.79 13.09 13.27
C ILE A 90 -3.43 14.24 12.47
N PRO A 91 -2.84 15.45 12.46
CA PRO A 91 -3.34 16.55 11.64
C PRO A 91 -3.39 16.17 10.16
N GLN A 92 -4.44 16.57 9.45
CA GLN A 92 -4.62 16.23 8.04
C GLN A 92 -3.46 16.73 7.14
N LEU A 93 -2.81 17.84 7.52
CA LEU A 93 -1.65 18.36 6.80
C LEU A 93 -0.45 17.38 6.83
N ALA A 94 -0.32 16.64 7.93
CA ALA A 94 0.72 15.63 8.15
C ALA A 94 0.36 14.25 7.58
N LEU A 95 -0.82 14.11 6.96
CA LEU A 95 -1.25 12.87 6.29
C LEU A 95 -1.13 12.99 4.77
N ARG A 96 -0.74 11.88 4.15
CA ARG A 96 -0.82 11.69 2.70
C ARG A 96 -2.29 11.61 2.29
N PRO A 97 -2.65 12.14 1.10
CA PRO A 97 -4.00 11.97 0.58
C PRO A 97 -4.31 10.48 0.39
N GLU A 98 -5.51 10.07 0.80
CA GLU A 98 -6.01 8.72 0.51
C GLU A 98 -6.34 8.62 -0.99
N PHE A 99 -5.50 7.92 -1.75
CA PHE A 99 -5.83 7.52 -3.10
C PHE A 99 -6.73 6.29 -3.05
N LYS A 100 -8.03 6.48 -3.29
CA LYS A 100 -8.98 5.36 -3.39
C LYS A 100 -8.76 4.62 -4.69
N GLY A 101 -8.68 3.28 -4.62
CA GLY A 101 -8.65 2.40 -5.79
C GLY A 101 -7.27 1.93 -6.24
N ILE A 102 -6.19 2.32 -5.55
CA ILE A 102 -4.83 1.83 -5.81
C ILE A 102 -4.40 1.00 -4.60
N ALA A 103 -4.03 -0.26 -4.83
CA ALA A 103 -3.45 -1.10 -3.78
C ALA A 103 -2.03 -0.61 -3.42
N PRO A 104 -1.58 -0.74 -2.16
CA PRO A 104 -0.18 -0.53 -1.78
C PRO A 104 0.80 -1.26 -2.71
N GLU A 105 1.95 -0.64 -3.01
CA GLU A 105 2.99 -1.21 -3.90
C GLU A 105 3.48 -2.57 -3.40
N ASP A 106 3.56 -2.75 -2.08
CA ASP A 106 4.00 -3.97 -1.41
C ASP A 106 3.08 -5.17 -1.69
N LEU A 107 1.83 -4.92 -2.10
CA LEU A 107 0.84 -5.94 -2.46
C LEU A 107 0.81 -6.22 -3.96
N TRP A 108 1.61 -5.53 -4.77
CA TRP A 108 1.64 -5.75 -6.20
C TRP A 108 2.37 -7.06 -6.51
N ASP A 109 1.73 -7.89 -7.32
CA ASP A 109 2.27 -9.17 -7.77
C ASP A 109 2.73 -9.03 -9.22
N ASP A 110 4.03 -9.24 -9.46
CA ASP A 110 4.63 -9.31 -10.79
C ASP A 110 4.10 -10.51 -11.61
N GLY A 111 3.37 -11.42 -10.98
CA GLY A 111 2.85 -12.63 -11.58
C GLY A 111 3.94 -13.70 -11.75
N ILE A 112 3.55 -14.81 -12.38
CA ILE A 112 4.46 -15.91 -12.66
C ILE A 112 5.14 -15.76 -14.02
N PRO A 113 6.39 -16.25 -14.17
CA PRO A 113 6.99 -16.38 -15.48
C PRO A 113 6.15 -17.27 -16.40
N ALA A 114 5.82 -16.76 -17.59
CA ALA A 114 4.92 -17.45 -18.52
C ALA A 114 5.23 -17.12 -19.98
N PHE A 115 5.02 -18.09 -20.85
CA PHE A 115 4.95 -17.89 -22.30
C PHE A 115 3.48 -17.87 -22.74
N LEU A 116 3.12 -16.91 -23.59
CA LEU A 116 1.78 -16.66 -24.10
C LEU A 116 1.78 -16.78 -25.63
N MET A 117 0.74 -17.37 -26.20
CA MET A 117 0.56 -17.45 -27.65
C MET A 117 -0.92 -17.32 -28.00
N ASN A 118 -1.33 -16.09 -28.33
CA ASN A 118 -2.68 -15.86 -28.84
C ASN A 118 -2.69 -16.05 -30.36
N TYR A 119 -3.80 -16.54 -30.89
CA TYR A 119 -3.98 -16.71 -32.33
C TYR A 119 -5.33 -16.20 -32.80
N SER A 120 -5.37 -15.65 -34.01
CA SER A 120 -6.60 -15.32 -34.73
C SER A 120 -6.50 -15.85 -36.14
N ALA A 121 -7.47 -16.65 -36.56
CA ALA A 121 -7.52 -17.21 -37.90
C ALA A 121 -8.87 -16.88 -38.52
N ARG A 122 -8.86 -16.41 -39.77
CA ARG A 122 -10.10 -16.11 -40.50
C ARG A 122 -9.98 -16.62 -41.92
N THR A 123 -11.10 -17.16 -42.39
CA THR A 123 -11.30 -17.49 -43.80
C THR A 123 -12.55 -16.80 -44.28
N THR A 124 -12.50 -16.25 -45.49
CA THR A 124 -13.63 -15.60 -46.14
C THR A 124 -13.72 -16.16 -47.56
N GLN A 125 -14.92 -16.54 -47.96
CA GLN A 125 -15.24 -16.95 -49.32
C GLN A 125 -16.27 -15.96 -49.89
N THR A 126 -16.02 -15.49 -51.11
CA THR A 126 -16.92 -14.62 -51.85
C THR A 126 -17.29 -15.31 -53.17
N ASP A 127 -18.58 -15.55 -53.37
CA ASP A 127 -19.10 -16.14 -54.61
C ASP A 127 -19.78 -15.04 -55.47
N TYR A 128 -19.32 -14.85 -56.70
CA TYR A 128 -19.87 -13.88 -57.66
C TYR A 128 -20.84 -14.56 -58.63
N LYS A 129 -22.04 -13.98 -58.84
CA LYS A 129 -23.16 -14.61 -59.59
C LYS A 129 -23.59 -13.88 -60.88
N MET A 130 -22.98 -12.75 -61.27
CA MET A 130 -23.29 -12.05 -62.53
C MET A 130 -22.08 -12.04 -63.46
N ASP A 131 -22.32 -12.12 -64.78
CA ASP A 131 -21.46 -12.05 -66.00
C ASP A 131 -20.07 -12.72 -66.00
N MET A 132 -19.40 -12.84 -64.85
CA MET A 132 -18.28 -13.72 -64.58
C MET A 132 -18.59 -14.58 -63.35
N VAL A 133 -18.79 -15.87 -63.56
CA VAL A 133 -18.84 -16.86 -62.47
C VAL A 133 -17.44 -16.98 -61.89
N GLY A 134 -17.27 -16.61 -60.62
CA GLY A 134 -15.98 -16.64 -59.94
C GLY A 134 -16.13 -16.86 -58.45
N ARG A 135 -15.13 -17.51 -57.85
CA ARG A 135 -15.01 -17.71 -56.41
C ARG A 135 -13.68 -17.14 -55.96
N ASP A 136 -13.73 -16.24 -54.98
CA ASP A 136 -12.55 -15.73 -54.30
C ASP A 136 -12.50 -16.25 -52.87
N ASN A 137 -11.35 -16.78 -52.47
CA ASN A 137 -11.10 -17.24 -51.11
C ASN A 137 -9.89 -16.48 -50.56
N SER A 138 -10.06 -15.89 -49.37
CA SER A 138 -8.96 -15.32 -48.60
C SER A 138 -8.90 -15.94 -47.22
N SER A 139 -7.70 -16.31 -46.79
CA SER A 139 -7.46 -16.84 -45.45
C SER A 139 -6.23 -16.17 -44.86
N TRP A 140 -6.28 -15.87 -43.57
CA TRP A 140 -5.15 -15.31 -42.85
C TRP A 140 -5.11 -15.83 -41.42
N VAL A 141 -3.91 -15.82 -40.86
CA VAL A 141 -3.62 -16.17 -39.47
C VAL A 141 -2.72 -15.10 -38.88
N GLN A 142 -3.06 -14.64 -37.68
CA GLN A 142 -2.25 -13.77 -36.86
C GLN A 142 -1.85 -14.53 -35.60
N LEU A 143 -0.57 -14.52 -35.27
CA LEU A 143 -0.03 -15.03 -34.02
C LEU A 143 0.49 -13.86 -33.19
N GLN A 144 0.28 -13.92 -31.88
CA GLN A 144 0.73 -12.92 -30.92
C GLN A 144 1.46 -13.67 -29.78
N PRO A 145 2.76 -14.00 -29.99
CA PRO A 145 3.58 -14.52 -28.93
C PRO A 145 3.87 -13.43 -27.90
N GLY A 146 3.97 -13.81 -26.63
CA GLY A 146 4.42 -12.94 -25.55
C GLY A 146 5.14 -13.73 -24.46
N ILE A 147 5.97 -13.04 -23.68
CA ILE A 147 6.65 -13.64 -22.53
C ILE A 147 6.66 -12.67 -21.34
N ASN A 148 6.38 -13.21 -20.15
CA ASN A 148 6.44 -12.49 -18.90
C ASN A 148 7.54 -13.10 -18.02
N ILE A 149 8.43 -12.26 -17.47
CA ILE A 149 9.47 -12.67 -16.51
C ILE A 149 9.62 -11.57 -15.45
N GLY A 150 9.15 -11.84 -14.22
CA GLY A 150 9.06 -10.80 -13.19
C GLY A 150 8.21 -9.62 -13.68
N ALA A 151 8.66 -8.39 -13.47
CA ALA A 151 7.99 -7.18 -13.94
C ALA A 151 8.00 -6.96 -15.47
N TRP A 152 8.77 -7.74 -16.25
CA TRP A 152 8.88 -7.54 -17.70
C TRP A 152 7.72 -8.17 -18.48
N ARG A 153 7.21 -7.45 -19.49
CA ARG A 153 6.18 -7.89 -20.45
C ARG A 153 6.67 -7.61 -21.87
N VAL A 154 6.83 -8.65 -22.67
CA VAL A 154 7.29 -8.58 -24.07
C VAL A 154 6.28 -9.22 -24.99
#